data_AF-A0A1F6RBT0-F1
#
_entry.id   AF-A0A1F6RBT0-F1
#
_cell.length_a   1.000
_cell.length_b   1.000
_cell.length_c   1.000
_cell.angle_alpha   90.00
_cell.angle_beta   90.00
_cell.angle_gamma   90.00
#
_symmetry.space_group_name_H-M   'P 1'
#
loop_
_entity.id
_entity.type
_entity.pdbx_description
1 polymer ?
#
loop_
_entity_poly.entity_id
_entity_poly.type
_entity_poly.pdbx_seq_one_letter_code
_entity_poly.pdbx_strand_id
1 'polypeptide(L)' 'MYVTINDEGSLEVYTEENDICYICSNMDSCPLMASLQCEIAILRYDSLNVEDCGLFKEFSIDDLIADLAS' A
#
# COMPACT_ATOMS: atom_id res chain seq x y z
N MET A 1 9.59 0.21 0.85
CA MET A 1 8.87 0.04 2.13
C MET A 1 9.06 -1.38 2.55
N TYR A 2 9.37 -1.62 3.82
CA TYR A 2 9.51 -2.97 4.34
C TYR A 2 8.99 -3.12 5.75
N VAL A 3 8.78 -4.38 6.14
CA VAL A 3 8.28 -4.78 7.45
C VAL A 3 9.28 -5.76 8.05
N THR A 4 9.63 -5.56 9.31
CA THR A 4 10.54 -6.43 10.08
C THR A 4 9.99 -6.68 11.47
N ILE A 5 10.50 -7.72 12.13
CA ILE A 5 10.24 -8.01 13.54
C ILE A 5 11.49 -7.58 14.33
N ASN A 6 11.30 -6.80 15.38
CA ASN A 6 12.39 -6.39 16.26
C ASN A 6 12.74 -7.48 17.30
N ASP A 7 13.75 -7.21 18.13
CA ASP A 7 14.23 -8.17 19.14
C ASP A 7 13.18 -8.49 20.24
N GLU A 8 12.14 -7.66 20.37
CA GLU A 8 11.04 -7.86 21.32
C GLU A 8 9.87 -8.65 20.71
N GLY A 9 9.98 -9.05 19.43
CA GLY A 9 8.90 -9.73 18.71
C GLY A 9 7.80 -8.79 18.20
N SER A 10 8.02 -7.47 18.24
CA SER A 10 7.07 -6.49 17.73
C SER A 10 7.33 -6.18 16.26
N LEU A 11 6.26 -5.93 15.51
CA LEU A 11 6.30 -5.67 14.07
C LEU A 11 6.54 -4.17 13.82
N GLU A 12 7.54 -3.87 13.01
CA GLU A 12 7.95 -2.51 12.65
C GLU A 12 7.84 -2.31 11.14
N VAL A 13 7.29 -1.17 10.74
CA VAL A 13 7.09 -0.79 9.34
C VAL A 13 8.00 0.39 9.00
N TYR A 14 8.83 0.22 7.98
CA TYR A 14 9.80 1.21 7.54
C TYR A 14 9.51 1.67 6.11
N THR A 15 9.59 2.98 5.88
CA THR A 15 9.46 3.59 4.56
C THR A 15 10.76 4.28 4.17
N GLU A 16 11.08 4.24 2.88
CA GLU A 16 12.21 4.90 2.23
C GLU A 16 11.72 6.11 1.43
N GLU A 17 12.60 7.06 1.12
CA GLU A 17 12.22 8.35 0.50
C GLU A 17 11.48 8.21 -0.85
N ASN A 18 11.70 7.11 -1.56
CA ASN A 18 11.07 6.78 -2.83
C ASN A 18 9.72 6.05 -2.68
N ASP A 19 9.34 5.66 -1.47
CA ASP A 19 8.05 5.02 -1.23
C ASP A 19 6.91 6.03 -1.31
N ILE A 20 5.82 5.62 -1.95
CA ILE A 20 4.57 6.39 -1.96
C ILE A 20 4.11 6.68 -0.52
N CYS A 21 4.30 5.73 0.40
CA CYS A 21 3.94 5.89 1.81
C CYS A 21 4.78 6.94 2.54
N TYR A 22 6.07 7.09 2.20
CA TYR A 22 6.93 8.15 2.74
C TYR A 22 6.46 9.52 2.23
N ILE A 23 6.25 9.64 0.92
CA ILE A 23 5.80 10.89 0.27
C ILE A 23 4.44 11.32 0.80
N CYS A 24 3.52 10.37 1.00
CA CYS A 24 2.17 10.61 1.53
C CYS A 24 2.17 11.28 2.91
N SER A 25 3.22 11.11 3.73
CA SER A 25 3.39 11.78 5.03
C SER A 25 2.24 11.59 6.04
N ASN A 26 1.38 10.58 5.86
CA ASN A 26 0.23 10.27 6.73
C ASN A 26 0.46 9.01 7.58
N MET A 27 1.70 8.73 7.98
CA MET A 27 2.05 7.42 8.58
C MET A 27 1.24 7.08 9.84
N ASP A 28 0.89 8.07 10.66
CA ASP A 28 0.16 7.86 11.92
C ASP A 28 -1.35 7.62 11.74
N SER A 29 -1.93 8.00 10.60
CA SER A 29 -3.38 7.94 10.35
C SER A 29 -3.74 7.05 9.16
N CYS A 30 -2.76 6.54 8.43
CA CYS A 30 -2.98 5.76 7.22
C CYS A 30 -3.56 4.37 7.56
N PRO A 31 -4.71 3.99 6.97
CA PRO A 31 -5.29 2.66 7.17
C PRO A 31 -4.36 1.51 6.74
N LEU A 32 -3.49 1.73 5.75
CA LEU A 32 -2.50 0.74 5.33
C LEU A 32 -1.46 0.50 6.45
N MET A 33 -0.94 1.57 7.07
CA MET A 33 0.04 1.45 8.17
C MET A 33 -0.57 0.70 9.36
N ALA A 34 -1.81 1.04 9.73
CA ALA A 34 -2.55 0.31 10.76
C ALA A 34 -2.75 -1.18 10.39
N SER A 35 -3.10 -1.46 9.14
CA SER A 35 -3.33 -2.84 8.68
C SER A 35 -2.05 -3.69 8.69
N LEU A 36 -0.90 -3.08 8.38
CA LEU A 36 0.41 -3.73 8.45
C LEU A 36 0.82 -4.01 9.91
N GLN A 37 0.65 -3.02 10.80
CA GLN A 37 0.96 -3.16 12.22
C GLN A 37 0.07 -4.18 12.94
N CYS A 38 -1.19 -4.32 12.52
CA CYS A 38 -2.12 -5.30 13.06
C CYS A 38 -2.04 -6.68 12.38
N GLU A 39 -1.07 -6.92 11.50
CA GLU A 39 -0.91 -8.19 10.75
C GLU A 39 -2.14 -8.58 9.90
N ILE A 40 -2.99 -7.60 9.56
CA ILE A 40 -4.17 -7.79 8.70
C ILE A 40 -3.75 -7.84 7.23
N ALA A 41 -2.73 -7.05 6.88
CA ALA A 41 -2.13 -7.02 5.56
C ALA A 41 -0.70 -7.55 5.61
N ILE A 42 -0.33 -8.40 4.64
CA ILE A 42 1.03 -8.92 4.48
C ILE A 42 1.60 -8.34 3.18
N LEU A 43 2.75 -7.66 3.27
CA LEU A 43 3.49 -7.26 2.07
C LEU A 43 4.05 -8.51 1.40
N ARG A 44 3.47 -8.90 0.27
CA ARG A 44 4.11 -9.84 -0.63
C ARG A 44 5.00 -9.05 -1.59
N TYR A 45 6.31 -9.27 -1.49
CA TYR A 45 7.32 -8.78 -2.43
C TYR A 45 7.36 -9.57 -3.73
N ASP A 46 6.39 -10.46 -3.96
CA ASP A 46 6.33 -11.12 -5.24
C ASP A 46 6.01 -10.04 -6.28
N SER A 47 6.71 -10.08 -7.40
CA SER A 47 6.50 -9.19 -8.55
C SER A 47 5.13 -9.49 -9.16
N LEU A 48 4.08 -9.14 -8.44
CA LEU A 48 2.72 -9.14 -8.91
C LEU A 48 2.58 -7.89 -9.74
N ASN A 49 2.66 -8.08 -11.05
CA ASN A 49 2.26 -7.04 -11.98
C ASN A 49 0.76 -6.82 -11.75
N VAL A 50 0.33 -5.56 -11.59
CA VAL A 50 -1.08 -5.26 -11.31
C VAL A 50 -1.99 -5.81 -12.42
N GLU A 51 -1.44 -5.93 -13.63
CA GLU A 51 -2.00 -6.56 -14.82
C GLU A 51 -2.40 -8.04 -14.61
N ASP A 52 -1.76 -8.75 -13.68
CA ASP A 52 -2.03 -10.15 -13.37
C ASP A 52 -3.16 -10.34 -12.33
N CYS A 53 -3.67 -9.25 -11.76
CA CYS A 53 -4.76 -9.32 -10.80
C CYS A 53 -6.10 -9.56 -11.52
N GLY A 54 -6.79 -10.67 -11.20
CA GLY A 54 -8.10 -10.99 -11.80
C GLY A 54 -9.24 -10.00 -11.49
N LEU A 55 -9.00 -9.02 -10.62
CA LEU A 55 -9.91 -7.90 -10.35
C LEU A 55 -9.45 -6.58 -10.98
N PHE A 56 -8.22 -6.52 -11.53
CA PHE A 56 -7.74 -5.35 -12.22
C PHE A 56 -8.57 -5.13 -13.48
N LYS A 57 -9.12 -3.93 -13.59
CA LYS A 57 -9.74 -3.43 -14.81
C LYS A 57 -8.90 -2.26 -15.26
N GLU A 58 -8.39 -2.35 -16.48
CA GLU A 58 -7.76 -1.23 -17.13
C GLU A 58 -8.77 -0.06 -17.17
N PHE A 59 -8.33 1.11 -16.72
CA PHE A 59 -9.15 2.31 -16.73
C PHE A 59 -8.39 3.43 -17.43
N SER A 60 -9.11 4.27 -18.16
CA SER A 60 -8.56 5.49 -18.73
C SER A 60 -8.77 6.67 -17.79
N ILE A 61 -7.98 7.73 -17.98
CA ILE A 61 -8.19 9.00 -17.29
C ILE A 61 -9.58 9.56 -17.61
N ASP A 62 -10.09 9.32 -18.82
CA ASP A 62 -11.41 9.76 -19.24
C ASP A 62 -12.53 9.05 -18.44
N ASP A 63 -12.36 7.76 -18.12
CA ASP A 63 -13.30 7.00 -17.29
C ASP A 63 -13.37 7.55 -15.85
N LEU A 64 -12.22 7.92 -15.28
CA LEU A 64 -12.15 8.55 -13.95
C LEU A 64 -12.84 9.90 -13.91
N ILE A 65 -12.69 10.71 -14.96
CA ILE A 65 -13.33 12.02 -15.06
C ILE A 65 -14.85 11.86 -15.20
N ALA A 66 -15.31 10.87 -15.96
CA ALA A 66 -16.72 10.58 -16.13
C ALA A 66 -17.39 10.16 -14.81
N ASP A 67 -16.75 9.28 -14.03
CA ASP A 67 -17.27 8.82 -12.74
C ASP A 67 -17.29 9.93 -11.67
N LEU A 68 -16.37 10.88 -11.71
CA LEU A 68 -16.35 12.04 -10.80
C LEU A 68 -17.38 13.11 -11.16
N ALA A 69 -17.89 13.10 -12.39
CA ALA A 69 -18.88 14.04 -12.90
C ALA A 69 -20.33 13.56 -12.71
N SER A 70 -20.53 12.31 -12.28
CA SER A 70 -21.83 11.69 -11.95
C SER A 70 -22.16 11.76 -10.46
#